data_AF-A0A7X5D6I2-F1
#
_entry.id   AF-A0A7X5D6I2-F1
#
_cell.length_a   1.000
_cell.length_b   1.000
_cell.length_c   1.000
_cell.angle_alpha   90.00
_cell.angle_beta   90.00
_cell.angle_gamma   90.00
#
_symmetry.space_group_name_H-M   'P 1'
#
loop_
_entity.id
_entity.type
_entity.pdbx_description
1 polymer ?
#
loop_
_entity_poly.entity_id
_entity_poly.type
_entity_poly.pdbx_seq_one_letter_code
_entity_poly.pdbx_strand_id
1 'polypeptide(L)'
;MSNKKYHISAEEFIAVLYRNTPSHLGISEEAIKKSESYLNIKIPTVYRNFLIHSGNAKINDFLHHILFPEEIAFSYDIISENICDMKEEWKNYHLSEKEKKNPYYILSQLPKEAWHTITKNYLVIWYENQGVFHAGILYEDLKLPDPPVYITVDDDFFEWCCCSNSTNSFLLSMIIEALLNDGKNTIKYKSYTTYETQADIEQCLQSNTIDMDAFFPKEYLPYFCKNIRTCWDSENNKLFICLLKQEIPHTLIVIEF
;
A
#
# COMPACT_ATOMS: atom_id res chain seq x y z
N MET A 1 1.12 -23.89 21.86
CA MET A 1 0.76 -22.86 20.86
C MET A 1 1.78 -22.97 19.74
N SER A 2 1.36 -22.92 18.47
CA SER A 2 2.33 -22.93 17.36
C SER A 2 3.18 -21.66 17.43
N ASN A 3 4.51 -21.79 17.43
CA ASN A 3 5.46 -20.68 17.35
C ASN A 3 5.55 -20.08 15.93
N LYS A 4 4.84 -20.67 14.97
CA LYS A 4 4.78 -20.24 13.58
C LYS A 4 3.42 -19.58 13.31
N LYS A 5 3.47 -18.37 12.76
CA LYS A 5 2.30 -17.60 12.34
C LYS A 5 2.33 -17.40 10.83
N TYR A 6 1.31 -17.89 10.15
CA TYR A 6 1.18 -17.86 8.70
C TYR A 6 0.34 -16.68 8.24
N HIS A 7 0.67 -16.14 7.06
CA HIS A 7 -0.09 -15.09 6.37
C HIS A 7 -0.30 -13.86 7.25
N ILE A 8 0.79 -13.37 7.83
CA ILE A 8 0.78 -12.19 8.70
C ILE A 8 0.33 -10.94 7.95
N SER A 9 -0.41 -10.07 8.63
CA SER A 9 -0.87 -8.79 8.08
C SER A 9 0.28 -7.81 7.81
N ALA A 10 0.04 -6.73 7.06
CA ALA A 10 1.04 -5.67 6.84
C ALA A 10 1.54 -5.06 8.15
N GLU A 11 0.64 -4.87 9.12
CA GLU A 11 0.96 -4.41 10.47
C GLU A 11 1.89 -5.39 11.19
N GLU A 12 1.51 -6.67 11.22
CA GLU A 12 2.30 -7.72 11.87
C GLU A 12 3.66 -7.90 11.20
N PHE A 13 3.69 -7.74 9.87
CA PHE A 13 4.91 -7.79 9.08
C PHE A 13 5.90 -6.70 9.50
N ILE A 14 5.46 -5.44 9.58
CA ILE A 14 6.31 -4.34 10.08
C ILE A 14 6.74 -4.59 11.53
N ALA A 15 5.84 -5.07 12.38
CA ALA A 15 6.18 -5.39 13.77
C ALA A 15 7.31 -6.45 13.85
N VAL A 16 7.31 -7.44 12.95
CA VAL A 16 8.40 -8.41 12.82
C VAL A 16 9.67 -7.74 12.27
N LEU A 17 9.59 -6.98 11.18
CA LEU A 17 10.74 -6.34 10.55
C LEU A 17 11.51 -5.40 11.50
N TYR A 18 10.78 -4.69 12.37
CA TYR A 18 11.34 -3.69 13.27
C TYR A 18 11.51 -4.17 14.71
N ARG A 19 11.33 -5.46 14.99
CA ARG A 19 11.38 -6.03 16.36
C ARG A 19 12.66 -5.74 17.14
N ASN A 20 13.79 -5.57 16.46
CA ASN A 20 15.10 -5.26 17.04
C ASN A 20 15.43 -3.75 17.03
N THR A 21 14.45 -2.90 16.72
CA THR A 21 14.63 -1.45 16.61
C THR A 21 13.87 -0.74 17.73
N PRO A 22 14.55 0.11 18.54
CA PRO A 22 13.89 0.95 19.53
C PRO A 22 13.21 2.12 18.80
N SER A 23 11.99 1.94 18.32
CA SER A 23 11.26 3.00 17.62
C SER A 23 9.76 2.96 17.89
N HIS A 24 9.19 4.16 18.06
CA HIS A 24 7.75 4.38 18.01
C HIS A 24 7.30 4.32 16.54
N LEU A 25 6.92 3.13 16.08
CA LEU A 25 6.49 2.89 14.70
C LEU A 25 5.09 3.41 14.41
N GLY A 26 4.32 3.72 15.45
CA GLY A 26 2.95 4.16 15.33
C GLY A 26 2.77 5.65 15.08
N ILE A 27 1.60 6.03 14.57
CA ILE A 27 1.10 7.41 14.54
C ILE A 27 0.09 7.58 15.69
N SER A 28 0.02 8.80 16.26
CA SER A 28 -0.89 9.06 17.37
C SER A 28 -2.36 8.97 16.96
N GLU A 29 -3.17 8.43 17.86
CA GLU A 29 -4.63 8.42 17.78
C GLU A 29 -5.21 9.83 17.57
N GLU A 30 -4.57 10.86 18.12
CA GLU A 30 -4.98 12.26 17.97
C GLU A 30 -4.78 12.78 16.55
N ALA A 31 -3.65 12.49 15.91
CA ALA A 31 -3.38 12.89 14.53
C ALA A 31 -4.39 12.26 13.56
N ILE A 32 -4.70 10.98 13.75
CA ILE A 32 -5.70 10.26 12.96
C ILE A 32 -7.09 10.87 13.16
N LYS A 33 -7.50 11.14 14.41
CA LYS A 33 -8.80 11.77 14.69
C LYS A 33 -8.93 13.18 14.10
N LYS A 34 -7.83 13.94 14.09
CA LYS A 34 -7.79 15.26 13.45
C LYS A 34 -8.05 15.15 11.96
N SER A 35 -7.40 14.20 11.28
CA SER A 35 -7.63 13.93 9.85
C SER A 35 -9.06 13.46 9.57
N GLU A 36 -9.58 12.49 10.34
CA GLU A 36 -10.97 12.04 10.25
C GLU A 36 -11.98 13.19 10.39
N SER A 37 -11.74 14.09 11.34
CA SER A 37 -12.59 15.27 11.55
C SER A 37 -12.48 16.28 10.42
N TYR A 38 -11.28 16.48 9.86
CA TYR A 38 -11.06 17.40 8.75
C TYR A 38 -11.74 16.91 7.46
N LEU A 39 -11.54 15.62 7.15
CA LEU A 39 -12.10 14.97 5.96
C LEU A 39 -13.57 14.59 6.11
N ASN A 40 -14.14 14.71 7.32
CA ASN A 40 -15.50 14.28 7.67
C ASN A 40 -15.79 12.83 7.28
N ILE A 41 -14.84 11.93 7.57
CA ILE A 41 -14.94 10.50 7.31
C ILE A 41 -14.37 9.69 8.48
N LYS A 42 -14.59 8.37 8.45
CA LYS A 42 -13.81 7.42 9.25
C LYS A 42 -12.79 6.76 8.35
N ILE A 43 -11.54 6.76 8.79
CA ILE A 43 -10.47 6.05 8.07
C ILE A 43 -10.75 4.54 8.22
N PRO A 44 -10.71 3.77 7.12
CA PRO A 44 -10.98 2.33 7.16
C PRO A 44 -10.15 1.59 8.20
N THR A 45 -10.77 0.64 8.90
CA THR A 45 -10.21 0.01 10.12
C THR A 45 -8.82 -0.58 9.89
N VAL A 46 -8.60 -1.29 8.79
CA VAL A 46 -7.30 -1.88 8.47
C VAL A 46 -6.22 -0.82 8.30
N TYR A 47 -6.49 0.22 7.50
CA TYR A 47 -5.52 1.28 7.28
C TYR A 47 -5.27 2.10 8.55
N ARG A 48 -6.34 2.39 9.30
CA ARG A 48 -6.27 3.07 10.60
C ARG A 48 -5.36 2.33 11.58
N ASN A 49 -5.55 1.02 11.74
CA ASN A 49 -4.72 0.20 12.63
C ASN A 49 -3.28 0.14 12.15
N PHE A 50 -3.07 0.00 10.83
CA PHE A 50 -1.74 0.08 10.24
C PHE A 50 -1.03 1.39 10.60
N LEU A 51 -1.69 2.54 10.45
CA LEU A 51 -1.11 3.84 10.82
C LEU A 51 -0.77 3.91 12.32
N ILE A 52 -1.65 3.43 13.20
CA ILE A 52 -1.46 3.44 14.66
C ILE A 52 -0.26 2.61 15.09
N HIS A 53 0.00 1.48 14.45
CA HIS A 53 1.03 0.55 14.88
C HIS A 53 2.32 0.67 14.07
N SER A 54 2.24 1.15 12.84
CA SER A 54 3.29 0.99 11.84
C SER A 54 3.50 2.21 10.93
N GLY A 55 2.68 3.26 11.01
CA GLY A 55 2.72 4.39 10.07
C GLY A 55 4.06 5.13 9.98
N ASN A 56 4.83 5.21 11.07
CA ASN A 56 6.15 5.85 11.14
C ASN A 56 7.32 4.91 10.82
N ALA A 57 7.06 3.69 10.34
CA ALA A 57 8.14 2.78 9.94
C ALA A 57 8.89 3.34 8.71
N LYS A 58 10.23 3.41 8.80
CA LYS A 58 11.06 4.00 7.73
C LYS A 58 10.87 3.35 6.35
N ILE A 59 10.49 2.07 6.32
CA ILE A 59 10.25 1.34 5.09
C ILE A 59 9.02 1.84 4.31
N ASN A 60 8.09 2.52 5.00
CA ASN A 60 6.90 3.12 4.40
C ASN A 60 7.21 4.36 3.55
N ASP A 61 8.46 4.85 3.61
CA ASP A 61 8.94 6.07 2.94
C ASP A 61 10.25 5.78 2.17
N PHE A 62 10.43 4.54 1.71
CA PHE A 62 11.68 4.11 1.08
C PHE A 62 11.64 4.18 -0.46
N LEU A 63 10.72 3.46 -1.09
CA LEU A 63 10.51 3.44 -2.55
C LEU A 63 9.30 4.29 -2.95
N HIS A 64 8.37 4.38 -2.02
CA HIS A 64 7.11 5.06 -2.12
C HIS A 64 6.78 5.63 -0.75
N HIS A 65 5.74 6.43 -0.70
CA HIS A 65 5.33 7.14 0.49
C HIS A 65 3.89 6.76 0.85
N ILE A 66 3.73 6.06 1.98
CA ILE A 66 2.41 5.89 2.61
C ILE A 66 2.11 7.16 3.40
N LEU A 67 1.04 7.87 3.02
CA LEU A 67 0.72 9.20 3.55
C LEU A 67 0.47 9.19 5.06
N PHE A 68 1.00 10.22 5.74
CA PHE A 68 0.60 10.55 7.10
C PHE A 68 -0.84 11.09 7.13
N PRO A 69 -1.55 11.00 8.28
CA PRO A 69 -2.93 11.48 8.38
C PRO A 69 -3.16 12.91 7.91
N GLU A 70 -2.19 13.79 8.09
CA GLU A 70 -2.26 15.19 7.66
C GLU A 70 -2.07 15.40 6.16
N GLU A 71 -1.51 14.43 5.44
CA GLU A 71 -1.26 14.47 4.00
C GLU A 71 -2.38 13.78 3.20
N ILE A 72 -3.15 12.90 3.86
CA ILE A 72 -4.31 12.24 3.24
C ILE A 72 -5.31 13.31 2.80
N ALA A 73 -5.66 13.26 1.51
CA ALA A 73 -6.64 14.15 0.89
C ALA A 73 -7.54 13.38 -0.08
N PHE A 74 -8.67 13.99 -0.44
CA PHE A 74 -9.49 13.47 -1.53
C PHE A 74 -8.89 13.84 -2.88
N SER A 75 -8.97 12.95 -3.87
CA SER A 75 -8.53 13.21 -5.24
C SER A 75 -9.22 14.44 -5.83
N TYR A 76 -10.47 14.70 -5.44
CA TYR A 76 -11.16 15.93 -5.83
C TYR A 76 -10.55 17.20 -5.23
N ASP A 77 -9.95 17.14 -4.04
CA ASP A 77 -9.26 18.30 -3.46
C ASP A 77 -7.96 18.57 -4.22
N ILE A 78 -7.19 17.51 -4.51
CA ILE A 78 -5.97 17.59 -5.33
C ILE A 78 -6.28 18.14 -6.74
N ILE A 79 -7.32 17.61 -7.39
CA ILE A 79 -7.78 18.12 -8.70
C ILE A 79 -8.18 19.60 -8.60
N SER A 80 -8.82 20.02 -7.50
CA SER A 80 -9.21 21.41 -7.30
C SER A 80 -8.00 22.34 -7.22
N GLU A 81 -6.96 21.92 -6.49
CA GLU A 81 -5.69 22.64 -6.38
C GLU A 81 -5.02 22.76 -7.76
N ASN A 82 -4.89 21.65 -8.49
CA ASN A 82 -4.34 21.65 -9.85
C ASN A 82 -5.12 22.58 -10.80
N ILE A 83 -6.46 22.59 -10.73
CA ILE A 83 -7.29 23.50 -11.54
C ILE A 83 -7.03 24.96 -11.17
N CYS A 84 -6.85 25.28 -9.89
CA CYS A 84 -6.55 26.64 -9.45
C CYS A 84 -5.24 27.15 -10.05
N ASP A 85 -4.19 26.34 -10.01
CA ASP A 85 -2.88 26.68 -10.59
C ASP A 85 -2.98 26.83 -12.11
N MET A 86 -3.63 25.88 -12.79
CA MET A 86 -3.81 25.95 -14.25
C MET A 86 -4.68 27.12 -14.70
N LYS A 87 -5.67 27.57 -13.90
CA LYS A 87 -6.50 28.73 -14.21
C LYS A 87 -5.69 30.02 -14.31
N GLU A 88 -4.58 30.13 -13.58
CA GLU A 88 -3.68 31.28 -13.71
C GLU A 88 -2.99 31.28 -15.07
N GLU A 89 -2.54 30.11 -15.52
CA GLU A 89 -1.92 29.94 -16.83
C GLU A 89 -2.90 30.22 -17.97
N TRP A 90 -4.11 29.64 -17.91
CA TRP A 90 -5.14 29.78 -18.95
C TRP A 90 -5.60 31.22 -19.17
N LYS A 91 -5.43 32.12 -18.19
CA LYS A 91 -5.73 33.55 -18.36
C LYS A 91 -4.73 34.25 -19.29
N ASN A 92 -3.52 33.72 -19.41
CA ASN A 92 -2.41 34.39 -20.09
C ASN A 92 -2.29 34.02 -21.58
N TYR A 93 -3.04 33.04 -22.08
CA TYR A 93 -3.03 32.65 -23.49
C TYR A 93 -4.37 32.09 -23.96
N HIS A 94 -4.55 32.04 -25.29
CA HIS A 94 -5.73 31.41 -25.88
C HIS A 94 -5.58 29.89 -25.87
N LEU A 95 -6.52 29.22 -25.21
CA LEU A 95 -6.59 27.76 -25.18
C LEU A 95 -6.89 27.16 -26.55
N SER A 96 -6.09 26.18 -26.96
CA SER A 96 -6.32 25.34 -28.13
C SER A 96 -7.49 24.38 -27.94
N GLU A 97 -8.03 23.85 -29.03
CA GLU A 97 -9.09 22.83 -28.99
C GLU A 97 -8.63 21.51 -28.34
N LYS A 98 -7.33 21.24 -28.30
CA LYS A 98 -6.78 20.08 -27.57
C LYS A 98 -6.84 20.33 -26.06
N GLU A 99 -6.45 21.50 -25.60
CA GLU A 99 -6.46 21.85 -24.17
C GLU A 99 -7.88 21.93 -23.60
N LYS A 100 -8.85 22.39 -24.41
CA LYS A 100 -10.27 22.37 -24.01
C LYS A 100 -10.84 20.96 -23.81
N LYS A 101 -10.19 19.93 -24.33
CA LYS A 101 -10.54 18.52 -24.10
C LYS A 101 -9.82 17.90 -22.90
N ASN A 102 -8.88 18.63 -22.27
CA ASN A 102 -8.21 18.16 -21.07
C ASN A 102 -9.24 18.04 -19.92
N PRO A 103 -9.26 16.94 -19.16
CA PRO A 103 -10.22 16.76 -18.08
C PRO A 103 -10.15 17.84 -16.99
N TYR A 104 -8.98 18.38 -16.66
CA TYR A 104 -8.86 19.51 -15.73
C TYR A 104 -9.64 20.73 -16.24
N TYR A 105 -9.54 21.04 -17.53
CA TYR A 105 -10.29 22.14 -18.11
C TYR A 105 -11.79 21.87 -18.07
N ILE A 106 -12.24 20.67 -18.46
CA ILE A 106 -13.66 20.28 -18.41
C ILE A 106 -14.22 20.43 -17.00
N LEU A 107 -13.53 19.87 -15.99
CA LEU A 107 -13.94 19.96 -14.60
C LEU A 107 -13.95 21.40 -14.07
N SER A 108 -13.05 22.26 -14.56
CA SER A 108 -13.02 23.68 -14.17
C SER A 108 -14.27 24.46 -14.54
N GLN A 109 -15.04 23.96 -15.52
CA GLN A 109 -16.30 24.53 -16.01
C GLN A 109 -17.54 23.91 -15.33
N LEU A 110 -17.35 22.88 -14.51
CA LEU A 110 -18.41 22.14 -13.85
C LEU A 110 -18.43 22.43 -12.34
N PRO A 111 -19.60 22.46 -11.70
CA PRO A 111 -19.67 22.43 -10.24
C PRO A 111 -19.08 21.10 -9.71
N LYS A 112 -18.47 21.12 -8.51
CA LYS A 112 -17.74 19.97 -7.94
C LYS A 112 -18.64 18.73 -7.79
N GLU A 113 -19.92 18.95 -7.53
CA GLU A 113 -20.94 17.89 -7.41
C GLU A 113 -21.14 17.12 -8.73
N ALA A 114 -20.82 17.71 -9.88
CA ALA A 114 -20.93 17.08 -11.19
C ALA A 114 -19.64 16.36 -11.63
N TRP A 115 -18.56 16.42 -10.86
CA TRP A 115 -17.27 15.83 -11.26
C TRP A 115 -17.32 14.31 -11.42
N HIS A 116 -18.27 13.65 -10.74
CA HIS A 116 -18.50 12.21 -10.82
C HIS A 116 -18.83 11.72 -12.24
N THR A 117 -19.24 12.61 -13.15
CA THR A 117 -19.46 12.27 -14.56
C THR A 117 -18.18 12.09 -15.35
N ILE A 118 -17.04 12.57 -14.82
CA ILE A 118 -15.71 12.48 -15.45
C ILE A 118 -14.81 11.53 -14.68
N THR A 119 -14.72 11.69 -13.35
CA THR A 119 -13.94 10.79 -12.50
C THR A 119 -14.54 10.65 -11.10
N LYS A 120 -14.23 9.55 -10.42
CA LYS A 120 -14.70 9.29 -9.05
C LYS A 120 -13.80 9.94 -8.02
N ASN A 121 -14.30 10.07 -6.79
CA ASN A 121 -13.54 10.61 -5.68
C ASN A 121 -12.85 9.50 -4.88
N TYR A 122 -11.56 9.64 -4.61
CA TYR A 122 -10.74 8.66 -3.90
C TYR A 122 -10.05 9.32 -2.71
N LEU A 123 -10.02 8.66 -1.57
CA LEU A 123 -9.13 9.03 -0.47
C LEU A 123 -7.71 8.58 -0.83
N VAL A 124 -6.83 9.51 -1.18
CA VAL A 124 -5.44 9.19 -1.54
C VAL A 124 -4.67 8.86 -0.26
N ILE A 125 -3.95 7.74 -0.27
CA ILE A 125 -3.26 7.20 0.90
C ILE A 125 -1.77 6.90 0.63
N TRP A 126 -1.34 7.06 -0.61
CA TRP A 126 -0.02 6.64 -1.07
C TRP A 126 0.35 7.35 -2.37
N TYR A 127 1.64 7.65 -2.56
CA TYR A 127 2.21 8.00 -3.85
C TYR A 127 3.58 7.34 -4.08
N GLU A 128 3.96 7.13 -5.34
CA GLU A 128 5.30 6.71 -5.74
C GLU A 128 6.28 7.88 -5.59
N ASN A 129 7.55 7.65 -5.23
CA ASN A 129 8.50 8.70 -4.83
C ASN A 129 8.76 9.81 -5.87
N GLN A 130 8.40 9.66 -7.15
CA GLN A 130 8.45 10.71 -8.17
C GLN A 130 7.14 11.51 -8.27
N GLY A 131 6.13 11.17 -7.47
CA GLY A 131 4.82 11.80 -7.42
C GLY A 131 3.96 11.50 -8.65
N VAL A 132 4.30 10.46 -9.41
CA VAL A 132 3.66 10.16 -10.70
C VAL A 132 2.41 9.30 -10.49
N PHE A 133 2.56 8.20 -9.73
CA PHE A 133 1.45 7.32 -9.41
C PHE A 133 0.91 7.58 -8.00
N HIS A 134 -0.41 7.57 -7.88
CA HIS A 134 -1.11 7.74 -6.62
C HIS A 134 -2.01 6.53 -6.40
N ALA A 135 -2.15 6.11 -5.15
CA ALA A 135 -3.09 5.06 -4.79
C ALA A 135 -4.05 5.53 -3.70
N GLY A 136 -5.29 5.07 -3.81
CA GLY A 136 -6.38 5.56 -2.98
C GLY A 136 -7.54 4.61 -2.87
N ILE A 137 -8.41 4.90 -1.90
CA ILE A 137 -9.61 4.13 -1.59
C ILE A 137 -10.81 4.87 -2.16
N LEU A 138 -11.64 4.20 -2.95
CA LEU A 138 -12.85 4.81 -3.51
C LEU A 138 -13.76 5.31 -2.38
N TYR A 139 -14.29 6.53 -2.49
CA TYR A 139 -15.12 7.15 -1.45
C TYR A 139 -16.27 6.26 -0.97
N GLU A 140 -16.95 5.58 -1.90
CA GLU A 140 -18.08 4.68 -1.61
C GLU A 140 -17.68 3.43 -0.79
N ASP A 141 -16.40 3.07 -0.83
CA ASP A 141 -15.82 1.90 -0.17
C ASP A 141 -15.22 2.22 1.20
N LEU A 142 -15.15 3.49 1.61
CA LEU A 142 -14.63 3.90 2.93
C LEU A 142 -15.38 3.28 4.12
N LYS A 143 -16.60 2.80 3.90
CA LYS A 143 -17.41 2.07 4.88
C LYS A 143 -16.93 0.63 5.13
N LEU A 144 -16.12 0.07 4.23
CA LEU A 144 -15.57 -1.26 4.37
C LEU A 144 -14.39 -1.21 5.36
N PRO A 145 -14.22 -2.23 6.22
CA PRO A 145 -13.09 -2.27 7.15
C PRO A 145 -11.74 -2.46 6.44
N ASP A 146 -11.73 -3.21 5.34
CA ASP A 146 -10.57 -3.50 4.49
C ASP A 146 -10.95 -3.29 3.01
N PRO A 147 -11.03 -2.02 2.56
CA PRO A 147 -11.53 -1.71 1.23
C PRO A 147 -10.52 -2.04 0.12
N PRO A 148 -10.98 -2.16 -1.14
CA PRO A 148 -10.12 -2.13 -2.31
C PRO A 148 -9.30 -0.84 -2.41
N VAL A 149 -8.12 -0.96 -3.03
CA VAL A 149 -7.22 0.13 -3.36
C VAL A 149 -7.10 0.23 -4.88
N TYR A 150 -7.15 1.47 -5.37
CA TYR A 150 -7.04 1.82 -6.78
C TYR A 150 -5.77 2.64 -6.99
N ILE A 151 -5.13 2.48 -8.14
CA ILE A 151 -3.97 3.28 -8.53
C ILE A 151 -4.31 4.10 -9.78
N THR A 152 -3.76 5.30 -9.88
CA THR A 152 -3.88 6.15 -11.06
C THR A 152 -3.26 5.49 -12.29
N VAL A 153 -3.80 5.81 -13.45
CA VAL A 153 -3.31 5.39 -14.77
C VAL A 153 -2.95 6.65 -15.57
N ASP A 154 -1.94 6.55 -16.44
CA ASP A 154 -1.53 7.63 -17.34
C ASP A 154 -1.17 8.96 -16.64
N ASP A 155 -0.62 8.86 -15.42
CA ASP A 155 -0.08 9.99 -14.64
C ASP A 155 -1.13 11.08 -14.33
N ASP A 156 -2.41 10.72 -14.23
CA ASP A 156 -3.51 11.65 -13.92
C ASP A 156 -4.45 11.17 -12.79
N PHE A 157 -5.37 12.04 -12.34
CA PHE A 157 -6.36 11.71 -11.31
C PHE A 157 -7.73 11.33 -11.89
N PHE A 158 -7.83 11.11 -13.20
CA PHE A 158 -9.08 10.85 -13.91
C PHE A 158 -9.30 9.37 -14.15
N GLU A 159 -8.25 8.64 -14.49
CA GLU A 159 -8.29 7.19 -14.72
C GLU A 159 -7.67 6.42 -13.56
N TRP A 160 -8.38 5.39 -13.11
CA TRP A 160 -8.00 4.58 -11.96
C TRP A 160 -8.26 3.11 -12.26
N CYS A 161 -7.32 2.24 -11.89
CA CYS A 161 -7.50 0.80 -11.95
C CYS A 161 -7.40 0.18 -10.56
N CYS A 162 -8.23 -0.83 -10.29
CA CYS A 162 -8.18 -1.56 -9.03
C CYS A 162 -6.87 -2.36 -8.97
N CYS A 163 -5.96 -1.95 -8.09
CA CYS A 163 -4.66 -2.58 -7.90
C CYS A 163 -4.63 -3.51 -6.68
N SER A 164 -5.66 -3.49 -5.84
CA SER A 164 -5.84 -4.48 -4.77
C SER A 164 -7.29 -4.51 -4.31
N ASN A 165 -7.82 -5.67 -3.91
CA ASN A 165 -9.16 -5.72 -3.30
C ASN A 165 -9.15 -5.56 -1.77
N SER A 166 -7.97 -5.38 -1.19
CA SER A 166 -7.71 -5.32 0.24
C SER A 166 -6.62 -4.29 0.50
N THR A 167 -6.88 -3.38 1.43
CA THR A 167 -5.91 -2.38 1.86
C THR A 167 -4.74 -3.05 2.57
N ASN A 168 -4.99 -4.08 3.37
CA ASN A 168 -3.91 -4.88 3.98
C ASN A 168 -2.98 -5.48 2.92
N SER A 169 -3.57 -6.04 1.85
CA SER A 169 -2.81 -6.67 0.77
C SER A 169 -1.98 -5.67 -0.02
N PHE A 170 -2.56 -4.48 -0.28
CA PHE A 170 -1.83 -3.39 -0.91
C PHE A 170 -0.62 -2.99 -0.06
N LEU A 171 -0.84 -2.66 1.23
CA LEU A 171 0.23 -2.25 2.16
C LEU A 171 1.33 -3.30 2.26
N LEU A 172 0.97 -4.59 2.40
CA LEU A 172 1.94 -5.68 2.47
C LEU A 172 2.79 -5.78 1.19
N SER A 173 2.16 -5.64 0.01
CA SER A 173 2.86 -5.66 -1.27
C SER A 173 3.86 -4.51 -1.37
N MET A 174 3.45 -3.31 -0.96
CA MET A 174 4.28 -2.12 -0.95
C MET A 174 5.51 -2.28 -0.04
N ILE A 175 5.33 -2.84 1.16
CA ILE A 175 6.46 -3.10 2.08
C ILE A 175 7.43 -4.15 1.51
N ILE A 176 6.91 -5.21 0.90
CA ILE A 176 7.73 -6.26 0.27
C ILE A 176 8.50 -5.72 -0.93
N GLU A 177 7.86 -4.89 -1.76
CA GLU A 177 8.52 -4.22 -2.87
C GLU A 177 9.67 -3.32 -2.38
N ALA A 178 9.44 -2.57 -1.31
CA ALA A 178 10.52 -1.80 -0.68
C ALA A 178 11.67 -2.70 -0.19
N LEU A 179 11.37 -3.85 0.44
CA LEU A 179 12.41 -4.81 0.87
C LEU A 179 13.26 -5.33 -0.29
N LEU A 180 12.60 -5.67 -1.42
CA LEU A 180 13.26 -6.18 -2.63
C LEU A 180 14.18 -5.14 -3.26
N ASN A 181 13.85 -3.85 -3.12
CA ASN A 181 14.62 -2.73 -3.69
C ASN A 181 15.59 -2.10 -2.68
N ASP A 182 16.22 -2.91 -1.82
CA ASP A 182 17.19 -2.47 -0.79
C ASP A 182 16.64 -1.72 0.44
N GLY A 183 15.31 -1.65 0.59
CA GLY A 183 14.65 -1.19 1.83
C GLY A 183 14.99 -2.06 3.05
N LYS A 184 15.54 -3.27 2.85
CA LYS A 184 16.17 -4.09 3.90
C LYS A 184 17.25 -3.34 4.69
N ASN A 185 17.90 -2.33 4.11
CA ASN A 185 18.89 -1.50 4.82
C ASN A 185 18.28 -0.62 5.91
N THR A 186 16.95 -0.47 5.93
CA THR A 186 16.21 0.28 6.95
C THR A 186 15.88 -0.53 8.21
N ILE A 187 16.15 -1.85 8.19
CA ILE A 187 15.82 -2.80 9.27
C ILE A 187 17.08 -3.50 9.80
N LYS A 188 17.01 -4.07 11.00
CA LYS A 188 18.13 -4.80 11.63
C LYS A 188 17.90 -6.30 11.56
N TYR A 189 18.71 -6.99 10.76
CA TYR A 189 18.66 -8.43 10.56
C TYR A 189 20.07 -9.03 10.64
N LYS A 190 20.15 -10.32 10.96
CA LYS A 190 21.37 -11.12 10.99
C LYS A 190 21.73 -11.67 9.62
N SER A 191 20.76 -12.19 8.88
CA SER A 191 20.95 -12.71 7.53
C SER A 191 19.72 -12.48 6.65
N TYR A 192 19.96 -12.29 5.35
CA TYR A 192 18.93 -12.16 4.32
C TYR A 192 19.31 -13.08 3.18
N THR A 193 18.51 -14.11 2.91
CA THR A 193 18.81 -15.14 1.92
C THR A 193 17.65 -15.28 0.94
N THR A 194 17.98 -15.39 -0.35
CA THR A 194 17.01 -15.57 -1.43
C THR A 194 17.21 -16.93 -2.09
N TYR A 195 16.11 -17.62 -2.38
CA TYR A 195 16.05 -18.86 -3.13
C TYR A 195 15.14 -18.66 -4.35
N GLU A 196 15.59 -19.08 -5.53
CA GLU A 196 14.89 -18.83 -6.81
C GLU A 196 14.55 -20.11 -7.59
N THR A 197 14.95 -21.28 -7.08
CA THR A 197 14.59 -22.57 -7.67
C THR A 197 13.55 -23.26 -6.78
N GLN A 198 12.60 -23.95 -7.40
CA GLN A 198 11.55 -24.66 -6.66
C GLN A 198 12.12 -25.71 -5.69
N ALA A 199 13.15 -26.45 -6.11
CA ALA A 199 13.79 -27.45 -5.26
C ALA A 199 14.43 -26.85 -4.01
N ASP A 200 15.15 -25.72 -4.15
CA ASP A 200 15.78 -25.04 -3.02
C ASP A 200 14.73 -24.42 -2.08
N ILE A 201 13.64 -23.86 -2.65
CA ILE A 201 12.51 -23.33 -1.88
C ILE A 201 11.89 -24.45 -1.04
N GLU A 202 11.52 -25.58 -1.66
CA GLU A 202 10.90 -26.71 -0.96
C GLU A 202 11.83 -27.28 0.12
N GLN A 203 13.11 -27.47 -0.18
CA GLN A 203 14.11 -27.95 0.78
C GLN A 203 14.27 -26.98 1.96
N CYS A 204 14.30 -25.67 1.71
CA CYS A 204 14.39 -24.65 2.76
C CYS A 204 13.17 -24.68 3.69
N LEU A 205 11.96 -24.71 3.12
CA LEU A 205 10.72 -24.76 3.91
C LEU A 205 10.65 -26.06 4.75
N GLN A 206 10.97 -27.22 4.16
CA GLN A 206 10.99 -28.51 4.86
C GLN A 206 12.00 -28.55 6.00
N SER A 207 13.24 -28.09 5.75
CA SER A 207 14.30 -28.08 6.77
C SER A 207 14.02 -27.14 7.94
N ASN A 208 13.19 -26.10 7.74
CA ASN A 208 12.72 -25.21 8.81
C ASN A 208 11.37 -25.64 9.39
N THR A 209 10.89 -26.86 9.10
CA THR A 209 9.62 -27.42 9.62
C THR A 209 8.41 -26.52 9.33
N ILE A 210 8.39 -25.88 8.16
CA ILE A 210 7.24 -25.08 7.72
C ILE A 210 6.14 -26.03 7.25
N ASP A 211 4.96 -25.93 7.88
CA ASP A 211 3.74 -26.57 7.40
C ASP A 211 3.37 -26.05 6.00
N MET A 212 3.48 -26.92 5.00
CA MET A 212 3.25 -26.60 3.59
C MET A 212 1.77 -26.36 3.29
N ASP A 213 0.84 -27.02 3.98
CA ASP A 213 -0.60 -26.81 3.78
C ASP A 213 -1.04 -25.48 4.39
N ALA A 214 -0.44 -25.10 5.53
CA ALA A 214 -0.65 -23.78 6.12
C ALA A 214 0.02 -22.67 5.30
N PHE A 215 1.21 -22.92 4.74
CA PHE A 215 1.97 -21.93 3.95
C PHE A 215 1.45 -21.77 2.52
N PHE A 216 0.94 -22.83 1.90
CA PHE A 216 0.31 -22.82 0.57
C PHE A 216 -1.12 -23.37 0.64
N PRO A 217 -2.05 -22.64 1.29
CA PRO A 217 -3.41 -23.13 1.46
C PRO A 217 -4.12 -23.22 0.10
N LYS A 218 -4.96 -24.26 -0.05
CA LYS A 218 -5.74 -24.51 -1.29
C LYS A 218 -6.71 -23.37 -1.61
N GLU A 219 -7.26 -22.74 -0.57
CA GLU A 219 -8.10 -21.55 -0.67
C GLU A 219 -7.39 -20.41 0.04
N TYR A 220 -6.83 -19.48 -0.73
CA TYR A 220 -6.23 -18.27 -0.20
C TYR A 220 -6.98 -17.04 -0.73
N LEU A 221 -7.61 -16.31 0.19
CA LEU A 221 -8.32 -15.07 -0.07
C LEU A 221 -7.67 -13.99 0.78
N PRO A 222 -6.74 -13.22 0.19
CA PRO A 222 -7.14 -11.89 -0.23
C PRO A 222 -6.67 -11.59 -1.66
N TYR A 223 -7.52 -10.92 -2.44
CA TYR A 223 -7.19 -10.68 -3.84
C TYR A 223 -6.04 -9.68 -3.93
N PHE A 224 -5.26 -9.88 -4.99
CA PHE A 224 -4.03 -9.18 -5.35
C PHE A 224 -2.76 -9.58 -4.59
N CYS A 225 -2.81 -9.84 -3.27
CA CYS A 225 -1.72 -10.55 -2.58
C CYS A 225 -1.73 -12.07 -2.83
N LYS A 226 -2.44 -12.57 -3.85
CA LYS A 226 -2.43 -13.98 -4.25
C LYS A 226 -1.03 -14.51 -4.48
N ASN A 227 -0.09 -13.63 -4.82
CA ASN A 227 1.27 -13.98 -5.12
C ASN A 227 2.21 -13.92 -3.91
N ILE A 228 1.74 -13.68 -2.69
CA ILE A 228 2.60 -13.57 -1.51
C ILE A 228 2.16 -14.59 -0.45
N ARG A 229 3.11 -15.31 0.13
CA ARG A 229 2.94 -16.15 1.32
C ARG A 229 3.95 -15.74 2.38
N THR A 230 3.53 -15.64 3.62
CA THR A 230 4.41 -15.25 4.72
C THR A 230 4.32 -16.23 5.87
N CYS A 231 5.43 -16.44 6.57
CA CYS A 231 5.44 -17.15 7.84
C CYS A 231 6.47 -16.51 8.77
N TRP A 232 6.01 -16.15 9.95
CA TRP A 232 6.89 -15.74 11.05
C TRP A 232 7.10 -16.93 11.99
N ASP A 233 8.34 -17.41 12.09
CA ASP A 233 8.77 -18.38 13.09
C ASP A 233 9.43 -17.64 14.26
N SER A 234 8.67 -17.43 15.34
CA SER A 234 9.13 -16.68 16.51
C SER A 234 10.15 -17.44 17.37
N GLU A 235 10.21 -18.76 17.25
CA GLU A 235 11.15 -19.60 18.01
C GLU A 235 12.56 -19.51 17.41
N ASN A 236 12.64 -19.54 16.09
CA ASN A 236 13.91 -19.45 15.36
C ASN A 236 14.27 -18.03 14.90
N ASN A 237 13.42 -17.05 15.17
CA ASN A 237 13.56 -15.66 14.73
C ASN A 237 13.69 -15.51 13.21
N LYS A 238 12.92 -16.29 12.45
CA LYS A 238 12.96 -16.30 10.97
C LYS A 238 11.64 -15.87 10.34
N LEU A 239 11.71 -14.94 9.41
CA LEU A 239 10.62 -14.53 8.54
C LEU A 239 10.82 -15.12 7.15
N PHE A 240 9.82 -15.86 6.69
CA PHE A 240 9.74 -16.44 5.36
C PHE A 240 8.77 -15.62 4.52
N ILE A 241 9.18 -15.22 3.31
CA ILE A 241 8.38 -14.47 2.36
C ILE A 241 8.50 -15.16 1.01
N CYS A 242 7.44 -15.79 0.53
CA CYS A 242 7.43 -16.44 -0.77
C CYS A 242 6.61 -15.64 -1.77
N LEU A 243 7.23 -15.31 -2.91
CA LEU A 243 6.60 -14.72 -4.06
C LEU A 243 6.24 -15.84 -5.05
N LEU A 244 4.98 -15.88 -5.46
CA LEU A 244 4.43 -16.82 -6.41
C LEU A 244 4.31 -16.16 -7.78
N LYS A 245 4.52 -16.94 -8.84
CA LYS A 245 4.22 -16.58 -10.22
C LYS A 245 3.25 -17.60 -10.77
N GLN A 246 2.04 -17.18 -11.15
CA GLN A 246 0.98 -18.10 -11.59
C GLN A 246 0.71 -19.23 -10.57
N GLU A 247 0.62 -18.88 -9.28
CA GLU A 247 0.44 -19.82 -8.15
C GLU A 247 1.62 -20.79 -7.89
N ILE A 248 2.75 -20.63 -8.57
CA ILE A 248 3.95 -21.45 -8.38
C ILE A 248 5.00 -20.68 -7.57
N PRO A 249 5.60 -21.25 -6.52
CA PRO A 249 6.73 -20.65 -5.80
C PRO A 249 7.85 -20.27 -6.76
N HIS A 250 8.13 -18.97 -6.84
CA HIS A 250 9.13 -18.41 -7.74
C HIS A 250 10.33 -17.87 -6.98
N THR A 251 10.09 -17.21 -5.85
CA THR A 251 11.15 -16.65 -5.01
C THR A 251 10.78 -16.88 -3.55
N LEU A 252 11.73 -17.33 -2.74
CA LEU A 252 11.62 -17.35 -1.28
C LEU A 252 12.71 -16.47 -0.69
N ILE A 253 12.31 -15.53 0.14
CA ILE A 253 13.19 -14.73 0.98
C ILE A 253 13.09 -15.25 2.40
N VAL A 254 14.24 -15.42 3.04
CA VAL A 254 14.35 -15.75 4.46
C VAL A 254 15.16 -14.66 5.15
N ILE A 255 14.54 -14.02 6.14
CA ILE A 255 15.18 -13.00 6.98
C ILE A 255 15.34 -13.57 8.38
N GLU A 256 16.56 -13.61 8.89
CA GLU A 256 16.88 -14.02 10.26
C GLU A 256 17.17 -12.75 11.08
N PHE A 257 16.55 -12.66 12.27
CA PHE A 257 16.66 -11.49 13.16
C PHE A 257 17.51 -11.76 14.40
#